data_AF-A0A7W0NB18-F1
#
_entry.id   AF-A0A7W0NB18-F1
#
_cell.length_a   1.000
_cell.length_b   1.000
_cell.length_c   1.000
_cell.angle_alpha   90.00
_cell.angle_beta   90.00
_cell.angle_gamma   90.00
#
_symmetry.space_group_name_H-M   'P 1'
#
loop_
_entity.id
_entity.type
_entity.pdbx_description
1 polymer ?
#
loop_
_entity_poly.entity_id
_entity_poly.type
_entity_poly.pdbx_seq_one_letter_code
_entity_poly.pdbx_strand_id
1 'polypeptide(L)'
;SFQIIKPRHLTASQADLVAQEDLLLRIHRAVDRLASTINYMRDLRAQLDGLAKRTRERKGGEKVAEAATALCERVLELEKTLVVPDLRPGWADAINEGARLWEKLTGLSAVVALGDYPPTDASEAVFADFTGKIDRQRAHIDKLLADDLAAFNKQAARAKLGMVFAPLAVDVKHK
;
A
#
# COMPACT_ATOMS: atom_id res chain seq x y z
N SER A 1 26.00 -8.33 -3.24
CA SER A 1 26.06 -7.33 -2.14
C SER A 1 26.69 -6.08 -2.71
N PHE A 2 26.22 -4.92 -2.26
CA PHE A 2 26.89 -3.64 -2.54
C PHE A 2 27.66 -3.22 -1.28
N GLN A 3 28.67 -2.36 -1.46
CA GLN A 3 29.49 -1.84 -0.37
C GLN A 3 29.59 -0.33 -0.52
N ILE A 4 29.25 0.40 0.55
CA ILE A 4 29.45 1.84 0.61
C ILE A 4 30.94 2.13 0.83
N ILE A 5 31.54 2.88 -0.09
CA ILE A 5 32.94 3.29 -0.01
C ILE A 5 32.98 4.77 0.32
N LYS A 6 33.46 5.13 1.53
CA LYS A 6 33.63 6.54 1.92
C LYS A 6 34.67 7.24 1.02
N PRO A 7 34.31 8.34 0.33
CA PRO A 7 35.29 9.23 -0.29
C PRO A 7 36.20 9.92 0.73
N ARG A 8 37.48 10.09 0.38
CA ARG A 8 38.50 10.66 1.29
C ARG A 8 38.21 12.09 1.78
N HIS A 9 37.45 12.86 1.01
CA HIS A 9 37.18 14.28 1.30
C HIS A 9 35.94 14.49 2.18
N LEU A 10 35.18 13.43 2.51
CA LEU A 10 34.02 13.55 3.38
C LEU A 10 34.42 13.59 4.86
N THR A 11 33.76 14.49 5.60
CA THR A 11 33.89 14.59 7.05
C THR A 11 33.11 13.48 7.77
N ALA A 12 31.98 13.03 7.21
CA ALA A 12 31.19 11.91 7.73
C ALA A 12 32.00 10.63 7.87
N SER A 13 31.74 9.84 8.91
CA SER A 13 32.38 8.55 9.11
C SER A 13 31.82 7.48 8.15
N GLN A 14 32.53 6.37 7.98
CA GLN A 14 32.00 5.23 7.23
C GLN A 14 30.71 4.68 7.88
N ALA A 15 30.61 4.74 9.22
CA ALA A 15 29.43 4.30 9.95
C ALA A 15 28.21 5.19 9.67
N ASP A 16 28.42 6.50 9.51
CA ASP A 16 27.35 7.45 9.18
C ASP A 16 26.72 7.14 7.82
N LEU A 17 27.55 6.88 6.80
CA LEU A 17 27.09 6.53 5.46
C LEU A 17 26.35 5.18 5.44
N VAL A 18 26.81 4.22 6.25
CA VAL A 18 26.13 2.91 6.41
C VAL A 18 24.79 3.07 7.12
N ALA A 19 24.71 3.92 8.15
CA ALA A 19 23.44 4.20 8.84
C ALA A 19 22.44 4.90 7.91
N GLN A 20 22.91 5.82 7.06
CA GLN A 20 22.09 6.47 6.04
C GLN A 20 21.56 5.46 5.02
N GLU A 21 22.42 4.58 4.50
CA GLU A 21 22.02 3.50 3.59
C GLU A 21 20.97 2.59 4.23
N ASP A 22 21.18 2.18 5.49
CA ASP A 22 20.24 1.30 6.21
C ASP A 22 18.84 1.91 6.27
N LEU A 23 18.72 3.17 6.69
CA LEU A 23 17.42 3.84 6.75
C LEU A 23 16.80 3.99 5.35
N LEU A 24 17.58 4.34 4.33
CA LEU A 24 17.08 4.42 2.94
C LEU A 24 16.56 3.07 2.43
N LEU A 25 17.26 1.97 2.72
CA LEU A 25 16.81 0.62 2.36
C LEU A 25 15.56 0.21 3.16
N ARG A 26 15.46 0.60 4.43
CA ARG A 26 14.24 0.38 5.23
C ARG A 26 13.05 1.16 4.67
N ILE A 27 13.25 2.40 4.23
CA ILE A 27 12.24 3.21 3.52
C ILE A 27 11.84 2.52 2.21
N HIS A 28 12.80 2.10 1.38
CA HIS A 28 12.53 1.39 0.13
C HIS A 28 11.66 0.15 0.34
N ARG A 29 12.04 -0.73 1.28
CA ARG A 29 11.26 -1.94 1.60
C ARG A 29 9.86 -1.58 2.09
N ALA A 30 9.69 -0.50 2.84
CA ALA A 30 8.37 -0.04 3.28
C ALA A 30 7.52 0.48 2.11
N VAL A 31 8.13 1.21 1.16
CA VAL A 31 7.48 1.67 -0.07
C VAL A 31 7.06 0.47 -0.93
N ASP A 32 7.90 -0.54 -1.10
CA ASP A 32 7.56 -1.77 -1.85
C ASP A 32 6.36 -2.51 -1.25
N ARG A 33 6.34 -2.67 0.08
CA ARG A 33 5.21 -3.28 0.79
C ARG A 33 3.93 -2.46 0.60
N LEU A 34 4.02 -1.14 0.66
CA LEU A 34 2.89 -0.24 0.46
C LEU A 34 2.37 -0.30 -1.00
N ALA A 35 3.27 -0.28 -1.99
CA ALA A 35 2.93 -0.42 -3.41
C ALA A 35 2.20 -1.74 -3.66
N SER A 36 2.73 -2.85 -3.12
CA SER A 36 2.12 -4.18 -3.25
C SER A 36 0.72 -4.22 -2.65
N THR A 37 0.52 -3.58 -1.49
CA THR A 37 -0.79 -3.48 -0.84
C THR A 37 -1.78 -2.65 -1.65
N ILE A 38 -1.35 -1.55 -2.25
CA ILE A 38 -2.19 -0.72 -3.13
C ILE A 38 -2.58 -1.49 -4.39
N ASN A 39 -1.63 -2.16 -5.05
CA ASN A 39 -1.90 -2.96 -6.24
C ASN A 39 -2.89 -4.10 -5.93
N TYR A 40 -2.75 -4.73 -4.77
CA TYR A 40 -3.67 -5.73 -4.26
C TYR A 40 -5.11 -5.19 -4.16
N MET A 41 -5.30 -4.03 -3.52
CA MET A 41 -6.62 -3.42 -3.38
C MET A 41 -7.24 -3.06 -4.72
N ARG A 42 -6.45 -2.56 -5.67
CA ARG A 42 -6.90 -2.23 -7.03
C ARG A 42 -7.37 -3.45 -7.80
N ASP A 43 -6.62 -4.56 -7.71
CA ASP A 43 -7.02 -5.83 -8.34
C ASP A 43 -8.32 -6.37 -7.73
N LEU A 44 -8.43 -6.38 -6.40
CA LEU A 44 -9.64 -6.80 -5.70
C LEU A 44 -10.86 -5.97 -6.13
N ARG A 45 -10.72 -4.65 -6.19
CA ARG A 45 -11.79 -3.74 -6.67
C ARG A 45 -12.19 -4.04 -8.11
N ALA A 46 -11.22 -4.27 -9.00
CA ALA A 46 -11.49 -4.63 -10.39
C ALA A 46 -12.27 -5.95 -10.51
N GLN A 47 -11.90 -6.96 -9.72
CA GLN A 47 -12.61 -8.24 -9.69
C GLN A 47 -14.05 -8.08 -9.17
N LEU A 48 -14.26 -7.30 -8.10
CA LEU A 48 -15.57 -7.03 -7.53
C LEU A 48 -16.49 -6.27 -8.48
N ASP A 49 -15.98 -5.19 -9.10
CA ASP A 49 -16.72 -4.42 -10.10
C ASP A 49 -17.08 -5.28 -11.31
N GLY A 50 -16.12 -6.07 -11.82
CA GLY A 50 -16.36 -7.00 -12.92
C GLY A 50 -17.42 -8.05 -12.58
N LEU A 51 -17.41 -8.58 -11.35
CA LEU A 51 -18.43 -9.53 -10.90
C LEU A 51 -19.80 -8.85 -10.78
N ALA A 52 -19.88 -7.68 -10.15
CA ALA A 52 -21.13 -6.93 -10.00
C ALA A 52 -21.80 -6.67 -11.36
N LYS A 53 -21.03 -6.23 -12.36
CA LYS A 53 -21.51 -6.00 -13.73
C LYS A 53 -22.07 -7.27 -14.37
N ARG A 54 -21.39 -8.42 -14.22
CA ARG A 54 -21.84 -9.69 -14.82
C ARG A 54 -23.04 -10.33 -14.13
N THR A 55 -23.30 -9.98 -12.87
CA THR A 55 -24.35 -10.64 -12.06
C THR A 55 -25.62 -9.83 -11.94
N ARG A 56 -25.57 -8.50 -12.15
CA ARG A 56 -26.72 -7.60 -11.97
C ARG A 56 -27.97 -8.02 -12.73
N GLU A 57 -27.82 -8.50 -13.96
CA GLU A 57 -28.95 -8.92 -14.81
C GLU A 57 -29.31 -10.41 -14.70
N ARG A 58 -28.59 -11.16 -13.86
CA ARG A 58 -28.88 -12.59 -13.65
C ARG A 58 -29.97 -12.75 -12.62
N LYS A 59 -30.85 -13.74 -12.84
CA LYS A 59 -31.90 -14.11 -11.88
C LYS A 59 -31.29 -14.44 -10.52
N GLY A 60 -31.60 -13.62 -9.51
CA GLY A 60 -31.06 -13.76 -8.14
C GLY A 60 -29.65 -13.17 -7.92
N GLY A 61 -29.09 -12.47 -8.92
CA GLY A 61 -27.74 -11.89 -8.87
C GLY A 61 -27.66 -10.45 -8.33
N GLU A 62 -28.79 -9.77 -8.16
CA GLU A 62 -28.87 -8.39 -7.66
C GLU A 62 -28.21 -8.22 -6.29
N LYS A 63 -28.59 -9.06 -5.32
CA LYS A 63 -27.99 -9.06 -3.97
C LYS A 63 -26.48 -9.32 -3.96
N VAL A 64 -25.98 -10.08 -4.94
CA VAL A 64 -24.52 -10.33 -5.08
C VAL A 64 -23.84 -9.13 -5.72
N ALA A 65 -24.48 -8.48 -6.70
CA ALA A 65 -23.96 -7.25 -7.30
C ALA A 65 -23.89 -6.11 -6.27
N GLU A 66 -24.93 -5.93 -5.45
CA GLU A 66 -24.95 -4.94 -4.37
C GLU A 66 -23.85 -5.21 -3.33
N ALA A 67 -23.70 -6.45 -2.89
CA ALA A 67 -22.65 -6.84 -1.95
C ALA A 67 -21.25 -6.62 -2.53
N ALA A 68 -21.05 -6.91 -3.81
CA ALA A 68 -19.78 -6.66 -4.51
C ALA A 68 -19.46 -5.17 -4.59
N THR A 69 -20.44 -4.33 -4.94
CA THR A 69 -20.29 -2.87 -4.95
C THR A 69 -19.97 -2.33 -3.55
N ALA A 70 -20.69 -2.77 -2.53
CA ALA A 70 -20.42 -2.35 -1.15
C ALA A 70 -19.01 -2.75 -0.68
N LEU A 71 -18.57 -3.96 -1.01
CA LEU A 71 -17.20 -4.41 -0.68
C LEU A 71 -16.15 -3.59 -1.44
N CYS A 72 -16.39 -3.28 -2.72
CA CYS A 72 -15.52 -2.44 -3.54
C CYS A 72 -15.32 -1.04 -2.93
N GLU A 73 -16.40 -0.40 -2.48
CA GLU A 73 -16.34 0.93 -1.83
C GLU A 73 -15.55 0.89 -0.53
N ARG A 74 -15.72 -0.13 0.32
CA ARG A 74 -14.93 -0.24 1.55
C ARG A 74 -13.44 -0.43 1.27
N VAL A 75 -13.07 -1.16 0.20
CA VAL A 75 -11.67 -1.28 -0.22
C VAL A 75 -11.15 0.06 -0.74
N LEU A 76 -11.96 0.82 -1.48
CA LEU A 76 -11.60 2.18 -1.94
C LEU A 76 -11.35 3.13 -0.76
N GLU A 77 -12.19 3.10 0.28
CA GLU A 77 -11.99 3.94 1.47
C GLU A 77 -10.67 3.62 2.20
N LEU A 78 -10.25 2.35 2.24
CA LEU A 78 -8.94 1.98 2.75
C LEU A 78 -7.81 2.49 1.84
N GLU A 79 -7.95 2.33 0.52
CA GLU A 79 -6.96 2.81 -0.47
C GLU A 79 -6.73 4.33 -0.36
N LYS A 80 -7.80 5.12 -0.18
CA LYS A 80 -7.75 6.58 0.00
C LYS A 80 -6.89 7.03 1.17
N THR A 81 -6.69 6.17 2.18
CA THR A 81 -5.79 6.47 3.30
C THR A 81 -4.31 6.28 2.95
N LEU A 82 -4.02 5.43 1.96
CA LEU A 82 -2.68 5.08 1.54
C LEU A 82 -2.18 5.99 0.42
N VAL A 83 -3.04 6.30 -0.55
CA VAL A 83 -2.73 7.07 -1.75
C VAL A 83 -3.97 7.83 -2.20
N VAL A 84 -3.81 8.95 -2.89
CA VAL A 84 -4.93 9.60 -3.59
C VAL A 84 -5.28 8.75 -4.82
N PRO A 85 -6.46 8.10 -4.88
CA PRO A 85 -6.83 7.28 -6.03
C PRO A 85 -6.96 8.15 -7.29
N ASP A 86 -6.62 7.59 -8.44
CA ASP A 86 -6.74 8.26 -9.75
C ASP A 86 -5.97 9.58 -9.92
N LEU A 87 -4.99 9.85 -9.04
CA LEU A 87 -4.11 11.02 -9.15
C LEU A 87 -3.32 10.97 -10.46
N ARG A 88 -3.49 11.99 -11.29
CA ARG A 88 -2.78 12.13 -12.58
C ARG A 88 -1.54 13.00 -12.44
N PRO A 89 -0.45 12.72 -13.19
CA PRO A 89 0.71 13.61 -13.24
C PRO A 89 0.31 15.03 -13.67
N GLY A 90 0.85 16.04 -12.98
CA GLY A 90 0.62 17.46 -13.30
C GLY A 90 -0.68 18.08 -12.78
N TRP A 91 -1.47 17.33 -12.00
CA TRP A 91 -2.71 17.84 -11.42
C TRP A 91 -2.48 18.56 -10.09
N ALA A 92 -3.04 19.77 -9.96
CA ALA A 92 -3.02 20.56 -8.73
C ALA A 92 -3.78 19.88 -7.57
N ASP A 93 -4.61 18.88 -7.88
CA ASP A 93 -5.40 18.13 -6.90
C ASP A 93 -4.53 17.41 -5.85
N ALA A 94 -3.27 17.08 -6.17
CA ALA A 94 -2.31 16.57 -5.20
C ALA A 94 -2.09 17.54 -4.02
N ILE A 95 -2.16 18.86 -4.26
CA ILE A 95 -2.00 19.89 -3.24
C ILE A 95 -3.30 20.05 -2.42
N ASN A 96 -4.46 19.91 -3.06
CA ASN A 96 -5.76 20.11 -2.40
C ASN A 96 -6.18 18.91 -1.53
N GLU A 97 -5.84 17.69 -1.93
CA GLU A 97 -6.24 16.46 -1.23
C GLU A 97 -5.39 16.18 0.02
N GLY A 98 -4.18 16.74 0.06
CA GLY A 98 -3.19 16.54 1.13
C GLY A 98 -2.46 15.19 1.04
N ALA A 99 -1.19 15.17 1.47
CA ALA A 99 -0.33 13.99 1.37
C ALA A 99 -0.85 12.77 2.17
N ARG A 100 -0.91 11.61 1.52
CA ARG A 100 -1.22 10.31 2.12
C ARG A 100 0.07 9.57 2.49
N LEU A 101 -0.06 8.34 2.97
CA LEU A 101 1.08 7.56 3.48
C LEU A 101 2.13 7.30 2.39
N TRP A 102 1.71 7.11 1.14
CA TRP A 102 2.61 6.95 0.00
C TRP A 102 3.51 8.17 -0.19
N GLU A 103 2.93 9.37 -0.32
CA GLU A 103 3.73 10.59 -0.56
C GLU A 103 4.58 10.93 0.67
N LYS A 104 4.04 10.72 1.88
CA LYS A 104 4.78 10.96 3.14
C LYS A 104 6.02 10.06 3.26
N LEU A 105 5.87 8.77 3.00
CA LEU A 105 6.98 7.82 3.10
C LEU A 105 8.03 8.02 2.00
N THR A 106 7.58 8.23 0.76
CA THR A 106 8.50 8.49 -0.36
C THR A 106 9.22 9.82 -0.20
N GLY A 107 8.56 10.86 0.30
CA GLY A 107 9.16 12.15 0.63
C GLY A 107 10.24 12.08 1.71
N LEU A 108 10.12 11.16 2.68
CA LEU A 108 11.13 10.97 3.73
C LEU A 108 12.50 10.56 3.15
N SER A 109 12.52 9.80 2.06
CA SER A 109 13.78 9.37 1.42
C SER A 109 14.63 10.57 0.96
N ALA A 110 14.00 11.62 0.44
CA ALA A 110 14.69 12.84 -0.01
C ALA A 110 15.28 13.63 1.18
N VAL A 111 14.62 13.59 2.34
CA VAL A 111 15.13 14.21 3.57
C VAL A 111 16.34 13.44 4.11
N VAL A 112 16.26 12.10 4.13
CA VAL A 112 17.36 11.25 4.61
C VAL A 112 18.56 11.30 3.69
N ALA A 113 18.34 11.38 2.37
CA ALA A 113 19.39 11.45 1.37
C ALA A 113 20.03 12.85 1.24
N LEU A 114 19.64 13.82 2.06
CA LEU A 114 20.16 15.18 1.98
C LEU A 114 21.58 15.26 2.55
N GLY A 115 22.56 15.14 1.66
CA GLY A 115 23.98 15.20 1.99
C GLY A 115 24.51 13.90 2.62
N ASP A 116 25.78 13.92 3.02
CA ASP A 116 26.47 12.76 3.57
C ASP A 116 26.49 12.85 5.10
N TYR A 117 25.41 12.44 5.77
CA TYR A 117 25.24 12.53 7.21
C TYR A 117 24.49 11.31 7.76
N PRO A 118 24.67 10.95 9.05
CA PRO A 118 23.84 9.92 9.65
C PRO A 118 22.37 10.40 9.70
N PRO A 119 21.39 9.47 9.70
CA PRO A 119 20.00 9.82 9.93
C PRO A 119 19.81 10.61 11.23
N THR A 120 18.92 11.60 11.18
CA THR A 120 18.52 12.32 12.40
C THR A 120 17.54 11.47 13.22
N ASP A 121 17.50 11.68 14.54
CA ASP A 121 16.50 11.06 15.42
C ASP A 121 15.07 11.35 14.95
N ALA A 122 14.83 12.54 14.39
CA ALA A 122 13.55 12.93 13.82
C ALA A 122 13.20 12.08 12.59
N SER A 123 14.16 11.83 11.69
CA SER A 123 13.95 10.99 10.51
C SER A 123 13.60 9.54 10.89
N GLU A 124 14.28 8.98 11.90
CA GLU A 124 13.98 7.65 12.44
C GLU A 124 12.60 7.59 13.10
N ALA A 125 12.26 8.60 13.92
CA ALA A 125 10.95 8.67 14.58
C ALA A 125 9.80 8.81 13.55
N VAL A 126 9.99 9.64 12.52
CA VAL A 126 9.01 9.79 11.44
C VAL A 126 8.86 8.51 10.63
N PHE A 127 9.97 7.81 10.34
CA PHE A 127 9.91 6.50 9.69
C PHE A 127 9.10 5.48 10.53
N ALA A 128 9.35 5.42 11.84
CA ALA A 128 8.63 4.53 12.75
C ALA A 128 7.12 4.86 12.81
N ASP A 129 6.75 6.14 12.86
CA ASP A 129 5.35 6.56 12.83
C ASP A 129 4.65 6.18 11.52
N PHE A 130 5.28 6.47 10.37
CA PHE A 130 4.70 6.15 9.07
C PHE A 130 4.55 4.65 8.84
N THR A 131 5.57 3.85 9.19
CA THR A 131 5.49 2.39 9.08
C THR A 131 4.44 1.81 10.02
N GLY A 132 4.34 2.30 11.27
CA GLY A 132 3.28 1.89 12.18
C GLY A 132 1.87 2.23 11.67
N LYS A 133 1.70 3.35 10.95
CA LYS A 133 0.43 3.69 10.27
C LYS A 133 0.12 2.75 9.10
N ILE A 134 1.13 2.39 8.30
CA ILE A 134 1.00 1.44 7.19
C ILE A 134 0.60 0.06 7.72
N ASP A 135 1.26 -0.42 8.77
CA ASP A 135 0.97 -1.74 9.36
C ASP A 135 -0.46 -1.84 9.89
N ARG A 136 -0.99 -0.75 10.50
CA ARG A 136 -2.41 -0.69 10.90
C ARG A 136 -3.36 -0.79 9.72
N GLN A 137 -3.09 -0.07 8.62
CA GLN A 137 -3.95 -0.16 7.43
C GLN A 137 -3.88 -1.53 6.76
N ARG A 138 -2.69 -2.16 6.77
CA ARG A 138 -2.53 -3.53 6.29
C ARG A 138 -3.36 -4.51 7.13
N ALA A 139 -3.34 -4.39 8.46
CA ALA A 139 -4.18 -5.21 9.33
C ALA A 139 -5.69 -5.03 9.05
N HIS A 140 -6.14 -3.82 8.71
CA HIS A 140 -7.53 -3.60 8.30
C HIS A 140 -7.88 -4.32 7.00
N ILE A 141 -6.99 -4.28 6.01
CA ILE A 141 -7.17 -4.99 4.74
C ILE A 141 -7.18 -6.50 4.99
N ASP A 142 -6.20 -7.03 5.73
CA ASP A 142 -6.11 -8.46 6.06
C ASP A 142 -7.40 -8.95 6.73
N LYS A 143 -7.97 -8.16 7.64
CA LYS A 143 -9.25 -8.47 8.29
C LYS A 143 -10.43 -8.43 7.30
N LEU A 144 -10.51 -7.41 6.43
CA LEU A 144 -11.53 -7.31 5.39
C LEU A 144 -11.51 -8.54 4.47
N LEU A 145 -10.33 -9.08 4.20
CA LEU A 145 -10.17 -10.29 3.39
C LEU A 145 -10.60 -11.56 4.12
N ALA A 146 -10.17 -11.72 5.37
CA ALA A 146 -10.49 -12.88 6.19
C ALA A 146 -11.99 -12.98 6.46
N ASP A 147 -12.64 -11.84 6.70
CA ASP A 147 -14.03 -11.80 7.13
C ASP A 147 -14.97 -11.54 5.95
N ASP A 148 -14.86 -10.36 5.33
CA ASP A 148 -15.87 -9.87 4.40
C ASP A 148 -15.74 -10.48 3.01
N LEU A 149 -14.52 -10.63 2.47
CA LEU A 149 -14.32 -11.30 1.19
C LEU A 149 -14.69 -12.79 1.29
N ALA A 150 -14.39 -13.45 2.40
CA ALA A 150 -14.79 -14.83 2.64
C ALA A 150 -16.33 -14.97 2.71
N ALA A 151 -17.00 -14.08 3.45
CA ALA A 151 -18.45 -14.05 3.53
C ALA A 151 -19.10 -13.78 2.16
N PHE A 152 -18.56 -12.81 1.41
CA PHE A 152 -18.97 -12.49 0.05
C PHE A 152 -18.85 -13.70 -0.88
N ASN A 153 -17.69 -14.36 -0.88
CA ASN A 153 -17.44 -15.54 -1.72
C ASN A 153 -18.40 -16.70 -1.37
N LYS A 154 -18.74 -16.88 -0.09
CA LYS A 154 -19.75 -17.87 0.32
C LYS A 154 -21.14 -17.52 -0.20
N GLN A 155 -21.52 -16.24 -0.21
CA GLN A 155 -22.78 -15.78 -0.79
C GLN A 155 -22.80 -15.98 -2.32
N ALA A 156 -21.74 -15.58 -3.02
CA ALA A 156 -21.62 -15.75 -4.47
C ALA A 156 -21.70 -17.23 -4.89
N ALA A 157 -21.02 -18.12 -4.15
CA ALA A 157 -21.06 -19.55 -4.39
C ALA A 157 -22.48 -20.13 -4.24
N ARG A 158 -23.24 -19.72 -3.21
CA ARG A 158 -24.65 -20.14 -3.03
C ARG A 158 -25.55 -19.71 -4.20
N ALA A 159 -25.26 -18.56 -4.79
CA ALA A 159 -25.95 -18.06 -5.97
C ALA A 159 -25.46 -18.70 -7.29
N LYS A 160 -24.49 -19.64 -7.23
CA LYS A 160 -23.81 -20.23 -8.39
C LYS A 160 -23.16 -19.16 -9.28
N LEU A 161 -22.65 -18.10 -8.67
CA LEU A 161 -21.94 -17.02 -9.32
C LEU A 161 -20.43 -17.18 -9.07
N GLY A 162 -19.61 -16.58 -9.94
CA GLY A 162 -18.15 -16.68 -9.85
C GLY A 162 -17.62 -16.13 -8.53
N MET A 163 -16.42 -16.57 -8.15
CA MET A 163 -15.73 -16.10 -6.96
C MET A 163 -14.76 -14.97 -7.31
N VAL A 164 -14.43 -14.17 -6.30
CA VAL A 164 -13.32 -13.22 -6.35
C VAL A 164 -12.12 -13.87 -5.68
N PHE A 165 -11.00 -13.90 -6.39
CA PHE A 165 -9.77 -14.45 -5.88
C PHE A 165 -9.09 -13.43 -4.99
N ALA A 166 -8.70 -13.82 -3.79
CA ALA A 166 -7.64 -13.11 -3.10
C ALA A 166 -6.34 -13.41 -3.87
N PRO A 167 -5.59 -12.39 -4.35
CA PRO A 167 -4.23 -12.61 -4.80
C PRO A 167 -3.45 -13.41 -3.76
N LEU A 168 -2.60 -14.33 -4.22
CA LEU A 168 -1.60 -14.96 -3.36
C LEU A 168 -0.82 -13.83 -2.68
N ALA A 169 -0.73 -13.85 -1.36
CA ALA A 169 0.19 -12.97 -0.66
C ALA A 169 1.55 -13.16 -1.32
N VAL A 170 2.02 -12.14 -2.04
CA VAL A 170 3.41 -12.11 -2.48
C VAL A 170 4.16 -11.88 -1.18
N ASP A 171 4.49 -12.98 -0.52
CA ASP A 171 5.40 -13.01 0.60
C ASP A 171 6.75 -12.63 0.00
N VAL A 172 6.98 -11.33 -0.17
CA VAL A 172 8.27 -10.82 -0.61
C VAL A 172 9.17 -11.07 0.58
N LYS A 173 9.74 -12.29 0.62
CA LYS A 173 10.82 -12.66 1.51
C LYS A 173 11.99 -11.75 1.18
N HIS A 174 12.02 -10.58 1.79
CA HIS A 174 13.20 -9.74 1.82
C HIS A 174 14.21 -10.46 2.70
N LYS A 175 15.11 -11.21 2.05
CA LYS A 175 16.40 -11.57 2.62
C LYS A 175 17.27 -10.31 2.73
#